data_AF-A0AAU1SHT7-F1
#
_entry.id   AF-A0AAU1SHT7-F1
#
_cell.length_a   1.000
_cell.length_b   1.000
_cell.length_c   1.000
_cell.angle_alpha   90.00
_cell.angle_beta   90.00
_cell.angle_gamma   90.00
#
_symmetry.space_group_name_H-M   'P 1'
#
loop_
_entity.id
_entity.type
_entity.pdbx_description
1 polymer ?
#
loop_
_entity_poly.entity_id
_entity_poly.type
_entity_poly.pdbx_seq_one_letter_code
_entity_poly.pdbx_strand_id
1 'polypeptide(L)'
;MRIRISHRRDADMTTRSRRLPLHSGMVMVVAALTTACSAQGGGGEAQGSCAIAALYGGRTYTQVVNVDFTVGKALGPAEFPPCNDTPGHNDDAARPEPTTAYAVDGLNPRIAIAMRYTSDKIMLLAVQHDGSLPPEVEALTRG
;
A
#
# COMPACT_ATOMS: atom_id res chain seq x y z
N MET A 1 41.51 18.59 14.31
CA MET A 1 41.41 19.92 14.97
C MET A 1 42.05 20.97 14.07
N ARG A 2 41.24 21.78 13.40
CA ARG A 2 41.57 23.12 12.87
C ARG A 2 40.25 23.77 12.45
N ILE A 3 39.85 24.71 13.29
CA ILE A 3 38.62 25.48 13.24
C ILE A 3 38.85 26.66 12.27
N ARG A 4 37.89 26.95 11.39
CA ARG A 4 37.74 28.29 10.78
C ARG A 4 36.31 28.75 11.00
N ILE A 5 36.18 29.85 11.74
CA ILE A 5 34.95 30.58 12.00
C ILE A 5 35.09 31.93 11.29
N SER A 6 33.94 32.46 10.86
CA SER A 6 33.60 33.87 10.65
C SER A 6 33.85 34.48 9.27
N HIS A 7 32.75 34.84 8.61
CA HIS A 7 32.43 36.26 8.49
C HIS A 7 30.91 36.51 8.38
N ARG A 8 30.41 37.34 9.30
CA ARG A 8 29.13 38.06 9.22
C ARG A 8 29.20 39.16 8.17
N ARG A 9 28.05 39.52 7.58
CA ARG A 9 27.50 40.86 7.26
C ARG A 9 26.00 40.63 6.99
N ASP A 10 25.08 40.86 7.93
CA ASP A 10 24.49 42.13 8.38
C ASP A 10 23.82 42.98 7.28
N ALA A 11 22.50 43.13 7.48
CA ALA A 11 21.62 44.26 7.20
C ALA A 11 21.35 44.70 5.74
N ASP A 12 20.08 44.62 5.35
CA ASP A 12 19.34 45.86 5.05
C ASP A 12 17.91 45.79 5.58
N MET A 13 17.64 46.66 6.54
CA MET A 13 16.33 47.08 7.05
C MET A 13 15.78 48.19 6.14
N THR A 14 14.49 48.52 6.29
CA THR A 14 13.82 49.81 5.92
C THR A 14 13.00 49.68 4.63
N THR A 15 11.69 49.95 4.53
CA THR A 15 10.68 50.68 5.33
C THR A 15 9.34 50.54 4.58
N ARG A 16 8.14 50.43 5.18
CA ARG A 16 7.22 51.53 5.57
C ARG A 16 5.85 50.85 5.84
N SER A 17 5.41 50.68 7.08
CA SER A 17 4.59 51.60 7.89
C SER A 17 3.28 52.10 7.24
N ARG A 18 2.18 51.92 8.01
CA ARG A 18 0.83 52.57 7.99
C ARG A 18 -0.29 51.74 7.31
N ARG A 19 -1.47 51.45 7.90
CA ARG A 19 -2.18 51.89 9.12
C ARG A 19 -3.17 50.80 9.60
N LEU A 20 -3.44 50.79 10.91
CA LEU A 20 -4.60 50.14 11.54
C LEU A 20 -5.94 50.77 11.09
N PRO A 21 -7.03 50.01 11.17
CA PRO A 21 -8.06 50.38 12.15
C PRO A 21 -8.50 49.21 13.05
N LEU A 22 -8.65 49.51 14.34
CA LEU A 22 -9.41 48.74 15.31
C LEU A 22 -10.82 48.48 14.78
N HIS A 23 -11.26 47.22 14.68
CA HIS A 23 -12.67 46.89 14.85
C HIS A 23 -12.79 45.70 15.81
N SER A 24 -13.33 46.05 16.97
CA SER A 24 -13.85 45.19 18.02
C SER A 24 -14.88 44.22 17.45
N GLY A 25 -14.83 42.96 17.87
CA GLY A 25 -15.77 41.93 17.46
C GLY A 25 -15.44 40.58 18.08
N MET A 26 -15.59 40.49 19.40
CA MET A 26 -15.63 39.21 20.10
C MET A 26 -16.84 38.40 19.59
N VAL A 27 -16.59 37.30 18.91
CA VAL A 27 -17.58 36.24 18.73
C VAL A 27 -16.95 34.94 19.22
N MET A 28 -17.37 34.55 20.42
CA MET A 28 -17.13 33.25 21.01
C MET A 28 -18.09 32.26 20.33
N VAL A 29 -17.55 31.30 19.57
CA VAL A 29 -18.29 30.10 19.17
C VAL A 29 -17.58 28.90 19.78
N VAL A 30 -18.30 28.26 20.70
CA VAL A 30 -18.02 26.94 21.27
C VAL A 30 -18.63 25.88 20.34
N ALA A 31 -18.02 24.68 20.33
CA ALA A 31 -18.38 23.42 19.65
C ALA A 31 -17.55 23.15 18.37
N ALA A 32 -16.92 22.00 18.16
CA ALA A 32 -16.92 20.71 18.85
C ALA A 32 -15.59 19.99 18.59
N LEU A 33 -15.15 19.17 19.54
CA LEU A 33 -14.10 18.17 19.33
C LEU A 33 -14.66 17.09 18.41
N THR A 34 -14.44 17.20 17.10
CA THR A 34 -14.69 16.11 16.15
C THR A 34 -13.37 15.56 15.66
N THR A 35 -12.94 14.50 16.35
CA THR A 35 -12.23 13.32 15.83
C THR A 35 -11.34 13.52 14.60
N ALA A 36 -10.04 13.38 14.85
CA ALA A 36 -9.09 12.93 13.86
C ALA A 36 -9.61 11.66 13.16
N CYS A 37 -9.84 11.76 11.86
CA CYS A 37 -9.79 10.62 10.96
C CYS A 37 -8.87 11.02 9.80
N SER A 38 -7.57 10.87 10.02
CA SER A 38 -6.65 10.57 8.93
C SER A 38 -7.01 9.17 8.43
N ALA A 39 -8.10 9.05 7.67
CA ALA A 39 -8.43 7.85 6.92
C ALA A 39 -7.49 7.78 5.71
N GLN A 40 -6.24 7.43 6.00
CA GLN A 40 -5.30 6.85 5.08
C GLN A 40 -5.89 5.52 4.63
N GLY A 41 -6.44 5.47 3.42
CA GLY A 41 -7.12 4.27 2.93
C GLY A 41 -7.75 4.46 1.56
N GLY A 42 -7.03 5.11 0.64
CA GLY A 42 -7.33 4.99 -0.78
C GLY A 42 -6.97 3.59 -1.26
N GLY A 43 -7.89 2.65 -1.09
CA GLY A 43 -7.82 1.30 -1.62
C GLY A 43 -9.16 0.97 -2.29
N GLY A 44 -9.49 1.73 -3.33
CA GLY A 44 -10.63 1.43 -4.18
C GLY A 44 -10.23 0.36 -5.17
N GLU A 45 -10.65 -0.88 -4.96
CA GLU A 45 -10.65 -1.95 -5.96
C GLU A 45 -11.99 -2.69 -5.82
N ALA A 46 -13.03 -2.12 -6.40
CA ALA A 46 -14.28 -2.81 -6.69
C ALA A 46 -14.46 -2.80 -8.20
N GLN A 47 -14.25 -3.94 -8.85
CA GLN A 47 -14.90 -4.34 -10.10
C GLN A 47 -14.68 -5.85 -10.31
N GLY A 48 -15.79 -6.56 -10.48
CA GLY A 48 -15.89 -8.02 -10.43
C GLY A 48 -15.19 -8.77 -11.56
N SER A 49 -15.12 -10.09 -11.35
CA SER A 49 -14.16 -11.09 -11.86
C SER A 49 -13.08 -11.33 -10.81
N CYS A 50 -13.30 -12.30 -9.93
CA CYS A 50 -12.29 -12.76 -8.99
C CYS A 50 -11.09 -13.38 -9.70
N ALA A 51 -10.19 -12.52 -10.16
CA ALA A 51 -8.80 -12.87 -10.28
C ALA A 51 -8.30 -13.24 -8.87
N ILE A 52 -7.66 -14.40 -8.73
CA ILE A 52 -7.08 -14.82 -7.46
C ILE A 52 -6.07 -13.75 -7.04
N ALA A 53 -6.40 -13.04 -5.95
CA ALA A 53 -5.59 -11.97 -5.40
C ALA A 53 -5.33 -12.21 -3.92
N ALA A 54 -4.17 -11.78 -3.41
CA ALA A 54 -3.83 -11.87 -2.01
C ALA A 54 -3.31 -10.54 -1.46
N LEU A 55 -3.60 -10.29 -0.19
CA LEU A 55 -3.13 -9.16 0.58
C LEU A 55 -1.93 -9.58 1.44
N TYR A 56 -0.80 -8.92 1.23
CA TYR A 56 0.41 -9.10 2.04
C TYR A 56 1.15 -7.77 2.19
N GLY A 57 1.51 -7.41 3.43
CA GLY A 57 2.25 -6.16 3.68
C GLY A 57 1.56 -4.89 3.17
N GLY A 58 0.21 -4.87 3.14
CA GLY A 58 -0.60 -3.77 2.63
C GLY A 58 -0.62 -3.63 1.10
N ARG A 59 -0.30 -4.69 0.36
CA ARG A 59 -0.29 -4.74 -1.11
C ARG A 59 -1.14 -5.88 -1.62
N THR A 60 -1.78 -5.64 -2.75
CA THR A 60 -2.51 -6.65 -3.52
C THR A 60 -1.56 -7.31 -4.51
N TYR A 61 -1.52 -8.63 -4.48
CA TYR A 61 -0.80 -9.48 -5.43
C TYR A 61 -1.81 -10.29 -6.22
N THR A 62 -1.65 -10.40 -7.53
CA THR A 62 -2.52 -11.21 -8.39
C THR A 62 -1.78 -12.46 -8.85
N GLN A 63 -2.51 -13.55 -9.03
CA GLN A 63 -1.95 -14.80 -9.51
C GLN A 63 -1.27 -14.64 -10.87
N VAL A 64 -0.09 -15.26 -10.98
CA VAL A 64 0.62 -15.50 -12.24
C VAL A 64 0.50 -16.98 -12.57
N VAL A 65 0.08 -17.29 -13.80
CA VAL A 65 -0.13 -18.66 -14.26
C VAL A 65 0.95 -19.08 -15.25
N ASN A 66 1.12 -20.40 -15.42
CA ASN A 66 2.05 -20.99 -16.40
C ASN A 66 3.51 -20.54 -16.22
N VAL A 67 3.99 -20.58 -14.97
CA VAL A 67 5.35 -20.21 -14.59
C VAL A 67 5.92 -21.25 -13.64
N ASP A 68 7.18 -21.61 -13.87
CA ASP A 68 7.97 -22.38 -12.91
C ASP A 68 8.68 -21.42 -11.97
N PHE A 69 8.65 -21.73 -10.67
CA PHE A 69 9.31 -20.93 -9.64
C PHE A 69 9.71 -21.79 -8.46
N THR A 70 10.73 -21.34 -7.73
CA THR A 70 11.19 -21.99 -6.50
C THR A 70 10.70 -21.22 -5.28
N VAL A 71 10.10 -21.93 -4.33
CA VAL A 71 9.64 -21.38 -3.06
C VAL A 71 10.82 -21.21 -2.12
N GLY A 72 11.03 -19.99 -1.64
CA GLY A 72 12.03 -19.64 -0.65
C GLY A 72 11.48 -19.68 0.78
N LYS A 73 12.09 -18.88 1.67
CA LYS A 73 11.74 -18.82 3.09
C LYS A 73 10.31 -18.32 3.34
N ALA A 74 9.71 -18.76 4.44
CA ALA A 74 8.46 -18.18 4.95
C ALA A 74 8.66 -16.71 5.34
N LEU A 75 7.67 -15.87 5.02
CA LEU A 75 7.70 -14.42 5.26
C LEU A 75 6.75 -13.99 6.37
N GLY A 76 5.53 -14.56 6.42
CA GLY A 76 4.51 -14.20 7.41
C GLY A 76 3.09 -14.44 6.91
N PRO A 77 2.08 -14.01 7.68
CA PRO A 77 0.68 -14.19 7.31
C PRO A 77 0.29 -13.29 6.12
N ALA A 78 -0.56 -13.84 5.26
CA ALA A 78 -1.19 -13.18 4.12
C ALA A 78 -2.62 -13.71 3.97
N GLU A 79 -3.49 -12.91 3.37
CA GLU A 79 -4.93 -13.17 3.33
C GLU A 79 -5.45 -13.13 1.89
N PHE A 80 -6.40 -14.00 1.56
CA PHE A 80 -7.18 -13.88 0.34
C PHE A 80 -8.42 -13.03 0.68
N PRO A 81 -8.63 -11.87 0.02
CA PRO A 81 -9.83 -11.07 0.24
C PRO A 81 -11.07 -11.84 -0.24
N PRO A 82 -12.25 -11.59 0.36
CA PRO A 82 -13.48 -12.23 -0.06
C PRO A 82 -13.82 -11.87 -1.51
N CYS A 83 -14.29 -12.87 -2.25
CA CYS A 83 -14.75 -12.73 -3.62
C CYS A 83 -16.22 -12.35 -3.69
N ASN A 84 -16.52 -11.08 -3.96
CA ASN A 84 -17.91 -10.60 -4.05
C ASN A 84 -18.42 -10.62 -5.50
N ASP A 85 -18.44 -11.80 -6.12
CA ASP A 85 -18.87 -11.96 -7.52
C ASP A 85 -20.37 -12.25 -7.69
N THR A 86 -21.13 -12.41 -6.59
CA THR A 86 -22.57 -12.73 -6.68
C THR A 86 -23.44 -11.67 -5.97
N PRO A 87 -24.12 -10.78 -6.71
CA PRO A 87 -25.06 -9.82 -6.12
C PRO A 87 -26.18 -10.56 -5.39
N GLY A 88 -26.36 -10.26 -4.10
CA GLY A 88 -27.43 -10.88 -3.28
C GLY A 88 -27.07 -12.24 -2.68
N HIS A 89 -25.89 -12.78 -2.95
CA HIS A 89 -25.29 -13.79 -2.09
C HIS A 89 -24.49 -13.02 -1.03
N ASN A 90 -25.02 -12.94 0.19
CA ASN A 90 -24.16 -12.72 1.35
C ASN A 90 -23.35 -13.99 1.49
N ASP A 91 -22.35 -14.14 0.62
CA ASP A 91 -21.21 -14.96 0.92
C ASP A 91 -20.48 -14.25 2.06
N ASP A 92 -21.03 -14.41 3.26
CA ASP A 92 -20.27 -14.63 4.49
C ASP A 92 -19.41 -15.92 4.35
N ALA A 93 -19.03 -16.29 3.12
CA ALA A 93 -18.11 -17.34 2.79
C ALA A 93 -16.86 -17.01 3.60
N ALA A 94 -16.64 -17.84 4.61
CA ALA A 94 -15.66 -17.67 5.65
C ALA A 94 -14.42 -17.01 5.07
N ARG A 95 -14.08 -15.82 5.60
CA ARG A 95 -12.85 -15.14 5.22
C ARG A 95 -11.73 -16.19 5.24
N PRO A 96 -11.06 -16.45 4.10
CA PRO A 96 -10.06 -17.50 4.05
C PRO A 96 -9.09 -17.30 5.20
N GLU A 97 -8.87 -18.35 5.99
CA GLU A 97 -7.95 -18.30 7.12
C GLU A 97 -6.59 -17.75 6.64
N PRO A 98 -5.96 -16.82 7.38
CA PRO A 98 -4.66 -16.30 7.01
C PRO A 98 -3.69 -17.44 6.73
N THR A 99 -3.11 -17.44 5.54
CA THR A 99 -2.11 -18.44 5.12
C THR A 99 -0.72 -17.82 5.15
N THR A 100 0.31 -18.65 5.12
CA THR A 100 1.69 -18.15 5.09
C THR A 100 2.07 -17.74 3.67
N ALA A 101 2.57 -16.52 3.52
CA ALA A 101 3.32 -16.08 2.35
C ALA A 101 4.78 -16.54 2.45
N TYR A 102 5.33 -16.91 1.31
CA TYR A 102 6.70 -17.35 1.13
C TYR A 102 7.41 -16.44 0.12
N ALA A 103 8.72 -16.31 0.27
CA ALA A 103 9.56 -15.71 -0.74
C ALA A 103 9.58 -16.58 -2.00
N VAL A 104 9.92 -15.96 -3.12
CA VAL A 104 10.23 -16.65 -4.36
C VAL A 104 11.70 -16.42 -4.62
N ASP A 105 12.46 -17.48 -4.86
CA ASP A 105 13.91 -17.35 -5.03
C ASP A 105 14.23 -16.47 -6.24
N GLY A 106 15.16 -15.53 -6.04
CA GLY A 106 15.53 -14.56 -7.07
C GLY A 106 14.58 -13.36 -7.22
N LEU A 107 13.42 -13.33 -6.56
CA LEU A 107 12.48 -12.21 -6.62
C LEU A 107 12.37 -11.45 -5.30
N ASN A 108 12.13 -10.14 -5.40
CA ASN A 108 11.85 -9.31 -4.24
C ASN A 108 10.41 -9.60 -3.74
N PRO A 109 10.19 -9.86 -2.44
CA PRO A 109 8.84 -10.03 -1.88
C PRO A 109 7.89 -8.87 -2.11
N ARG A 110 8.40 -7.66 -2.39
CA ARG A 110 7.59 -6.50 -2.77
C ARG A 110 7.03 -6.58 -4.18
N ILE A 111 7.58 -7.45 -5.02
CA ILE A 111 7.24 -7.66 -6.42
C ILE A 111 6.43 -8.96 -6.55
N ALA A 112 6.88 -10.05 -5.93
CA ALA A 112 6.21 -11.33 -5.99
C ALA A 112 6.36 -12.15 -4.70
N ILE A 113 5.35 -12.94 -4.41
CA ILE A 113 5.28 -13.87 -3.28
C ILE A 113 4.72 -15.22 -3.75
N ALA A 114 4.98 -16.26 -2.99
CA ALA A 114 4.32 -17.54 -3.15
C ALA A 114 3.33 -17.75 -2.00
N MET A 115 2.13 -18.25 -2.29
CA MET A 115 1.15 -18.60 -1.27
C MET A 115 0.53 -19.96 -1.55
N ARG A 116 0.27 -20.69 -0.46
CA ARG A 116 -0.47 -21.94 -0.51
C ARG A 116 -1.95 -21.64 -0.74
N TYR A 117 -2.50 -22.19 -1.83
CA TYR A 117 -3.93 -22.09 -2.13
C TYR A 117 -4.70 -23.33 -1.62
N THR A 118 -4.16 -24.53 -1.89
CA THR A 118 -4.64 -25.80 -1.35
C THR A 118 -3.47 -26.59 -0.74
N SER A 119 -3.73 -27.71 -0.07
CA SER A 119 -2.70 -28.56 0.54
C SER A 119 -1.58 -28.99 -0.42
N ASP A 120 -1.89 -29.08 -1.71
CA ASP A 120 -1.03 -29.55 -2.79
C ASP A 120 -0.62 -28.46 -3.79
N LYS A 121 -1.24 -27.26 -3.72
CA LYS A 121 -1.02 -26.19 -4.70
C LYS A 121 -0.42 -24.93 -4.06
N ILE A 122 0.74 -24.52 -4.57
CA ILE A 122 1.36 -23.22 -4.29
C ILE A 122 1.26 -22.37 -5.56
N MET A 123 0.84 -21.12 -5.41
CA MET A 123 0.71 -20.16 -6.50
C MET A 123 1.78 -19.08 -6.39
N LEU A 124 2.29 -18.64 -7.54
CA LEU A 124 3.01 -17.38 -7.65
C LEU A 124 1.98 -16.24 -7.73
N LEU A 125 2.17 -15.21 -6.93
CA LEU A 125 1.41 -13.97 -7.02
C LEU A 125 2.35 -12.78 -7.15
N ALA A 126 2.02 -11.84 -8.01
CA ALA A 126 2.83 -10.65 -8.29
C ALA A 126 1.99 -9.37 -8.20
N VAL A 127 2.63 -8.27 -7.84
CA VAL A 127 2.02 -6.94 -7.95
C VAL A 127 1.91 -6.60 -9.42
N GLN A 128 0.69 -6.32 -9.88
CA GLN A 128 0.47 -5.85 -11.26
C GLN A 128 0.32 -4.33 -11.26
N HIS A 129 0.86 -3.70 -12.29
CA HIS A 129 0.70 -2.27 -12.55
C HIS A 129 0.00 -2.11 -13.88
N ASP A 130 -1.19 -1.49 -13.87
CA ASP A 130 -2.02 -1.29 -15.07
C ASP A 130 -2.27 -2.60 -15.86
N GLY A 131 -2.46 -3.72 -15.15
CA GLY A 131 -2.66 -5.05 -15.74
C GLY A 131 -1.41 -5.69 -16.35
N SER A 132 -0.24 -5.09 -16.17
CA SER A 132 1.05 -5.63 -16.64
C SER A 132 1.87 -6.20 -15.50
N LEU A 133 2.65 -7.25 -15.81
CA LEU A 133 3.53 -7.89 -14.86
C LEU A 133 4.84 -7.10 -14.71
N PRO A 134 5.49 -7.16 -13.53
CA PRO A 134 6.83 -6.64 -13.37
C PRO A 134 7.81 -7.39 -14.31
N PRO A 135 8.81 -6.70 -14.90
CA PRO A 135 9.74 -7.31 -15.86
C PRO A 135 10.46 -8.56 -15.34
N GLU A 136 10.74 -8.60 -14.03
CA GLU A 136 11.37 -9.74 -13.36
C GLU A 136 10.47 -10.97 -13.35
N VAL A 137 9.15 -10.78 -13.26
CA VAL A 137 8.15 -11.84 -13.29
C VAL A 137 7.84 -12.25 -14.72
N GLU A 138 7.80 -11.31 -15.67
CA GLU A 138 7.68 -11.60 -17.11
C GLU A 138 8.88 -12.38 -17.68
N ALA A 139 10.04 -12.31 -17.02
CA ALA A 139 11.16 -13.15 -17.40
C ALA A 139 10.89 -14.63 -17.11
N LEU A 140 10.11 -14.94 -16.06
CA LEU A 140 9.76 -16.31 -15.67
C LEU A 140 8.72 -16.95 -16.60
N THR A 141 7.88 -16.17 -17.28
CA THR A 141 6.85 -16.67 -18.21
C THR A 141 7.41 -17.01 -19.60
N ARG A 142 8.67 -16.66 -19.88
CA ARG A 142 9.32 -16.84 -21.19
C ARG A 142 10.33 -17.99 -21.22
N GLY A 143 10.57 -18.67 -20.10
CA GLY A 143 11.44 -19.84 -19.98
C GLY A 143 10.69 -21.11 -20.31
#